data_AF-A0A7S2JZZ9-F1
#
_entry.id   AF-A0A7S2JZZ9-F1
#
_cell.length_a   1.000
_cell.length_b   1.000
_cell.length_c   1.000
_cell.angle_alpha   90.00
_cell.angle_beta   90.00
_cell.angle_gamma   90.00
#
_symmetry.space_group_name_H-M   'P 1'
#
loop_
_entity.id
_entity.type
_entity.pdbx_description
1 polymer ?
#
loop_
_entity_poly.entity_id
_entity_poly.type
_entity_poly.pdbx_seq_one_letter_code
_entity_poly.pdbx_strand_id
1 'polypeptide(L)'
;HEHDPTVASCSTKFETPLDLDLMQNWIQLMLGKYGANLFRYKGVLNVEGAPMKYVFQGVGMIYTGNFKGKWGPDEKRESRFVFIGKNLDKKGLIDGFLKCKIDAELRFKVGDKVLASGDEGWVPGTISSCWDDGMPYTIKVAGPGESEFMMCPFDVDEFCKAPASDKDWVFTPHPFDA
;
A
#
# COMPACT_ATOMS: atom_id res chain seq x y z
N HIS A 1 -37.70 -7.85 16.76
CA HIS A 1 -36.39 -7.73 16.12
C HIS A 1 -36.48 -8.42 14.77
N GLU A 2 -36.84 -7.68 13.72
CA GLU A 2 -36.78 -8.21 12.35
C GLU A 2 -35.33 -8.08 11.86
N HIS A 3 -34.75 -9.20 11.45
CA HIS A 3 -33.47 -9.24 10.78
C HIS A 3 -33.76 -9.11 9.28
N ASP A 4 -33.37 -8.00 8.65
CA ASP A 4 -33.40 -7.90 7.19
C ASP A 4 -32.41 -8.94 6.63
N PRO A 5 -32.87 -9.98 5.91
CA PRO A 5 -32.02 -11.08 5.46
C PRO A 5 -30.99 -10.64 4.41
N THR A 6 -31.15 -9.45 3.83
CA THR A 6 -30.20 -8.88 2.86
C THR A 6 -28.99 -8.25 3.54
N VAL A 7 -29.08 -7.92 4.83
CA VAL A 7 -27.99 -7.35 5.62
C VAL A 7 -27.11 -8.48 6.14
N ALA A 8 -25.84 -8.44 5.75
CA ALA A 8 -24.85 -9.42 6.16
C ALA A 8 -23.56 -8.73 6.62
N SER A 9 -22.76 -9.50 7.37
CA SER A 9 -21.37 -9.16 7.64
C SER A 9 -20.42 -10.09 6.89
N CYS A 10 -19.22 -9.57 6.66
CA CYS A 10 -18.09 -10.28 6.10
C CYS A 10 -16.84 -9.89 6.88
N SER A 11 -16.05 -10.86 7.31
CA SER A 11 -14.80 -10.62 8.02
C SER A 11 -13.75 -11.63 7.57
N THR A 12 -12.49 -11.22 7.64
CA THR A 12 -11.35 -12.13 7.50
C THR A 12 -10.21 -11.66 8.38
N LYS A 13 -9.24 -12.54 8.60
CA LYS A 13 -8.00 -12.22 9.28
C LYS A 13 -6.84 -13.03 8.72
N PHE A 14 -5.64 -12.47 8.81
CA PHE A 14 -4.40 -13.15 8.48
C PHE A 14 -3.20 -12.50 9.20
N GLU A 15 -2.09 -13.21 9.28
CA GLU A 15 -0.90 -12.79 10.04
C GLU A 15 0.14 -12.10 9.15
N THR A 16 0.19 -12.47 7.87
CA THR A 16 1.08 -11.86 6.88
C THR A 16 0.95 -10.33 6.91
N PRO A 17 2.06 -9.59 6.88
CA PRO A 17 2.03 -8.15 6.68
C PRO A 17 1.32 -7.78 5.38
N LEU A 18 0.77 -6.57 5.33
CA LEU A 18 0.16 -6.02 4.12
C LEU A 18 0.81 -4.69 3.72
N ASP A 19 0.68 -4.41 2.44
CA ASP A 19 1.02 -3.13 1.83
C ASP A 19 -0.13 -2.15 2.06
N LEU A 20 0.18 -1.02 2.70
CA LEU A 20 -0.82 -0.04 3.11
C LEU A 20 -1.41 0.70 1.91
N ASP A 21 -0.62 1.00 0.88
CA ASP A 21 -1.08 1.72 -0.29
C ASP A 21 -1.95 0.85 -1.19
N LEU A 22 -1.59 -0.44 -1.36
CA LEU A 22 -2.45 -1.41 -2.03
C LEU A 22 -3.80 -1.52 -1.31
N MET A 23 -3.78 -1.50 0.02
CA MET A 23 -4.99 -1.55 0.83
C MET A 23 -5.85 -0.28 0.69
N GLN A 24 -5.25 0.90 0.74
CA GLN A 24 -5.96 2.17 0.58
C GLN A 24 -6.57 2.30 -0.81
N ASN A 25 -5.83 1.97 -1.87
CA ASN A 25 -6.35 1.95 -3.24
C ASN A 25 -7.49 0.95 -3.39
N TRP A 26 -7.34 -0.25 -2.84
CA TRP A 26 -8.41 -1.24 -2.84
C TRP A 26 -9.68 -0.72 -2.13
N ILE A 27 -9.54 -0.02 -1.00
CA ILE A 27 -10.69 0.61 -0.31
C ILE A 27 -11.38 1.63 -1.21
N GLN A 28 -10.65 2.49 -1.90
CA GLN A 28 -11.27 3.49 -2.78
C GLN A 28 -12.07 2.84 -3.91
N LEU A 29 -11.52 1.81 -4.57
CA LEU A 29 -12.22 1.03 -5.58
C LEU A 29 -13.47 0.35 -5.01
N MET A 30 -13.35 -0.21 -3.80
CA MET A 30 -14.42 -0.90 -3.10
C MET A 30 -15.55 0.07 -2.71
N LEU A 31 -15.23 1.27 -2.24
CA LEU A 31 -16.22 2.32 -1.94
C LEU A 31 -16.95 2.79 -3.19
N GLY A 32 -16.24 2.98 -4.32
CA GLY A 32 -16.86 3.31 -5.58
C GLY A 32 -17.84 2.24 -6.06
N LYS A 33 -17.52 0.95 -5.86
CA LYS A 33 -18.34 -0.17 -6.32
C LYS A 33 -19.50 -0.53 -5.38
N TYR A 34 -19.26 -0.52 -4.07
CA TYR A 34 -20.18 -1.08 -3.06
C TYR A 34 -20.65 -0.06 -2.01
N GLY A 35 -20.15 1.18 -2.02
CA GLY A 35 -20.32 2.10 -0.90
C GLY A 35 -21.77 2.44 -0.54
N ALA A 36 -22.70 2.44 -1.50
CA ALA A 36 -24.14 2.61 -1.24
C ALA A 36 -24.74 1.46 -0.41
N ASN A 37 -24.14 0.28 -0.47
CA ASN A 37 -24.55 -0.93 0.22
C ASN A 37 -23.73 -1.21 1.48
N LEU A 38 -22.66 -0.45 1.73
CA LEU A 38 -21.86 -0.56 2.94
C LEU A 38 -22.42 0.32 4.04
N PHE A 39 -22.69 -0.27 5.19
CA PHE A 39 -23.20 0.48 6.34
C PHE A 39 -22.09 0.85 7.29
N ARG A 40 -21.22 -0.12 7.60
CA ARG A 40 -20.09 0.09 8.49
C ARG A 40 -18.99 -0.88 8.18
N TYR A 41 -17.76 -0.41 8.34
CA TYR A 41 -16.59 -1.27 8.25
C TYR A 41 -15.46 -0.76 9.12
N LYS A 42 -14.62 -1.68 9.57
CA LYS A 42 -13.48 -1.39 10.44
C LYS A 42 -12.41 -2.43 10.24
N GLY A 43 -11.17 -2.05 10.53
CA GLY A 43 -10.10 -3.02 10.64
C GLY A 43 -8.89 -2.51 11.40
N VAL A 44 -8.03 -3.46 11.73
CA VAL A 44 -6.72 -3.26 12.34
C VAL A 44 -5.75 -4.03 11.46
N LEU A 45 -4.69 -3.37 11.01
CA LEU A 45 -3.78 -3.87 10.00
C LEU A 45 -2.37 -4.02 10.56
N ASN A 46 -1.75 -5.17 10.25
CA ASN A 46 -0.32 -5.40 10.34
C ASN A 46 0.34 -4.89 9.05
N VAL A 47 0.80 -3.63 9.08
CA VAL A 47 1.48 -2.99 7.94
C VAL A 47 2.97 -3.31 8.01
N GLU A 48 3.56 -3.69 6.88
CA GLU A 48 4.99 -3.98 6.82
C GLU A 48 5.83 -2.74 7.10
N GLY A 49 6.96 -2.92 7.80
CA GLY A 49 7.83 -1.82 8.21
C GLY A 49 7.27 -0.94 9.34
N ALA A 50 5.98 -1.02 9.65
CA ALA A 50 5.36 -0.19 10.68
C ALA A 50 5.36 -0.87 12.07
N PRO A 51 5.90 -0.22 13.12
CA PRO A 51 5.79 -0.73 14.49
C PRO A 51 4.41 -0.47 15.11
N MET A 52 3.59 0.37 14.48
CA MET A 52 2.25 0.75 14.94
C MET A 52 1.16 -0.01 14.18
N LYS A 53 0.01 -0.20 14.82
CA LYS A 53 -1.18 -0.74 14.18
C LYS A 53 -1.78 0.34 13.29
N TYR A 54 -2.09 0.04 12.04
CA TYR A 54 -2.94 0.93 11.26
C TYR A 54 -4.41 0.56 11.51
N VAL A 55 -5.17 1.51 12.04
CA VAL A 55 -6.58 1.30 12.39
C VAL A 55 -7.43 2.15 11.46
N PHE A 56 -8.39 1.51 10.80
CA PHE A 56 -9.33 2.21 9.93
C PHE A 56 -10.78 1.91 10.30
N GLN A 57 -11.64 2.83 9.92
CA GLN A 57 -13.08 2.69 10.04
C GLN A 57 -13.79 3.49 8.95
N GLY A 58 -15.02 3.11 8.65
CA GLY A 58 -15.88 3.91 7.83
C GLY A 58 -17.36 3.58 7.97
N VAL A 59 -18.17 4.53 7.50
CA VAL A 59 -19.63 4.53 7.55
C VAL A 59 -20.13 5.04 6.20
N GLY A 60 -20.84 4.21 5.45
CA GLY A 60 -21.18 4.51 4.06
C GLY A 60 -19.92 4.78 3.22
N MET A 61 -19.89 5.94 2.57
CA MET A 61 -18.77 6.40 1.73
C MET A 61 -17.61 7.00 2.52
N ILE A 62 -17.76 7.25 3.83
CA ILE A 62 -16.76 7.96 4.62
C ILE A 62 -15.74 6.95 5.15
N TYR A 63 -14.48 7.14 4.78
CA TYR A 63 -13.32 6.38 5.26
C TYR A 63 -12.42 7.24 6.15
N THR A 64 -11.85 6.65 7.19
CA THR A 64 -10.80 7.26 8.01
C THR A 64 -9.84 6.17 8.48
N GLY A 65 -8.54 6.37 8.30
CA GLY A 65 -7.52 5.45 8.78
C GLY A 65 -6.30 6.20 9.29
N ASN A 66 -5.69 5.66 10.35
CA ASN A 66 -4.48 6.24 10.93
C ASN A 66 -3.73 5.22 11.80
N PHE A 67 -2.44 5.44 11.99
CA PHE A 67 -1.66 4.64 12.93
C PHE A 67 -2.08 4.92 14.38
N LYS A 68 -2.34 3.85 15.14
CA LYS A 68 -2.79 3.90 16.54
C LYS A 68 -2.17 2.78 17.36
N GLY A 69 -1.36 3.16 18.35
CA GLY A 69 -0.80 2.22 19.31
C GLY A 69 0.28 1.33 18.68
N LYS A 70 1.35 1.10 19.43
CA LYS A 70 2.38 0.13 19.03
C LYS A 70 1.85 -1.29 19.22
N TRP A 71 2.35 -2.21 18.43
CA TRP A 71 2.22 -3.64 18.74
C TRP A 71 2.95 -3.93 20.06
N GLY A 72 2.32 -4.68 20.97
CA GLY A 72 2.98 -5.16 22.18
C GLY A 72 4.12 -6.15 21.86
N PRO A 73 5.08 -6.37 22.78
CA PRO A 73 6.23 -7.25 22.56
C PRO A 73 5.80 -8.71 22.26
N ASP A 74 4.76 -9.19 22.93
CA ASP A 74 4.19 -10.54 22.73
C ASP A 74 2.85 -10.50 21.98
N GLU A 75 2.46 -9.34 21.44
CA GLU A 75 1.19 -9.22 20.75
C GLU A 75 1.31 -9.82 19.35
N LYS A 76 0.41 -10.76 19.05
CA LYS A 76 0.30 -11.35 17.73
C LYS A 76 -0.11 -10.28 16.71
N ARG A 77 0.80 -9.96 15.79
CA ARG A 77 0.53 -9.05 14.68
C ARG A 77 -0.37 -9.74 13.67
N GLU A 78 -1.56 -9.19 13.49
CA GLU A 78 -2.52 -9.70 12.51
C GLU A 78 -3.28 -8.54 11.86
N SER A 79 -3.64 -8.75 10.61
CA SER A 79 -4.56 -7.91 9.85
C SER A 79 -5.95 -8.52 9.91
N ARG A 80 -6.94 -7.72 10.33
CA ARG A 80 -8.34 -8.15 10.45
C ARG A 80 -9.29 -7.02 10.06
N PHE A 81 -10.39 -7.38 9.41
CA PHE A 81 -11.47 -6.44 9.12
C PHE A 81 -12.84 -7.04 9.41
N VAL A 82 -13.84 -6.16 9.47
CA VAL A 82 -15.25 -6.48 9.30
C VAL A 82 -15.92 -5.46 8.38
N PHE A 83 -16.69 -5.93 7.40
CA PHE A 83 -17.66 -5.16 6.63
C PHE A 83 -19.07 -5.57 7.00
N ILE A 84 -19.98 -4.61 7.05
CA ILE A 84 -21.41 -4.81 7.32
C ILE A 84 -22.17 -4.00 6.29
N GLY A 85 -23.16 -4.62 5.64
CA GLY A 85 -23.91 -3.99 4.57
C GLY A 85 -24.93 -4.91 3.93
N LYS A 86 -25.56 -4.44 2.86
CA LYS A 86 -26.57 -5.21 2.09
C LYS A 86 -25.97 -5.85 0.85
N ASN A 87 -26.42 -7.05 0.50
CA ASN A 87 -26.03 -7.74 -0.75
C ASN A 87 -24.51 -7.77 -0.98
N LEU A 88 -23.74 -8.01 0.08
CA LEU A 88 -22.29 -7.98 0.02
C LEU A 88 -21.74 -9.13 -0.82
N ASP A 89 -20.88 -8.82 -1.79
CA ASP A 89 -20.01 -9.80 -2.44
C ASP A 89 -18.88 -10.21 -1.49
N LYS A 90 -19.21 -11.10 -0.54
CA LYS A 90 -18.29 -11.53 0.52
C LYS A 90 -16.98 -12.07 -0.04
N LYS A 91 -17.05 -12.85 -1.12
CA LYS A 91 -15.87 -13.44 -1.75
C LYS A 91 -15.00 -12.34 -2.36
N GLY A 92 -15.57 -11.44 -3.15
CA GLY A 92 -14.83 -10.32 -3.74
C GLY A 92 -14.18 -9.41 -2.69
N LEU A 93 -14.87 -9.14 -1.58
CA LEU A 93 -14.32 -8.35 -0.47
C LEU A 93 -13.16 -9.05 0.24
N ILE A 94 -13.28 -10.35 0.51
CA ILE A 94 -12.21 -11.14 1.12
C ILE A 94 -11.02 -11.24 0.16
N ASP A 95 -11.24 -11.64 -1.08
CA ASP A 95 -10.19 -11.82 -2.07
C ASP A 95 -9.42 -10.51 -2.31
N GLY A 96 -10.13 -9.39 -2.41
CA GLY A 96 -9.53 -8.07 -2.59
C GLY A 96 -8.61 -7.68 -1.44
N PHE A 97 -9.04 -7.92 -0.19
CA PHE A 97 -8.19 -7.69 0.98
C PHE A 97 -7.01 -8.65 1.07
N LEU A 98 -7.18 -9.91 0.69
CA LEU A 98 -6.10 -10.90 0.68
C LEU A 98 -5.01 -10.56 -0.36
N LYS A 99 -5.35 -9.86 -1.45
CA LYS A 99 -4.39 -9.36 -2.45
C LYS A 99 -3.51 -8.20 -1.95
N CYS A 100 -3.84 -7.60 -0.81
CA CYS A 100 -2.99 -6.56 -0.20
C CYS A 100 -1.86 -7.16 0.65
N LYS A 101 -1.85 -8.49 0.86
CA LYS A 101 -0.75 -9.17 1.54
C LYS A 101 0.56 -9.00 0.78
N ILE A 102 1.64 -8.92 1.54
CA ILE A 102 2.98 -9.08 0.98
C ILE A 102 3.27 -10.57 0.98
N ASP A 103 2.84 -11.25 -0.08
CA ASP A 103 3.00 -12.69 -0.27
C ASP A 103 4.20 -13.06 -1.17
N ALA A 104 4.89 -12.05 -1.71
CA ALA A 104 6.13 -12.17 -2.45
C ALA A 104 7.20 -11.23 -1.88
N GLU A 105 8.47 -11.62 -2.02
CA GLU A 105 9.59 -10.70 -1.77
C GLU A 105 9.55 -9.56 -2.79
N LEU A 106 9.96 -8.37 -2.34
CA LEU A 106 10.17 -7.21 -3.22
C LEU A 106 11.12 -7.57 -4.36
N ARG A 107 10.81 -7.11 -5.58
CA ARG A 107 11.61 -7.35 -6.79
C ARG A 107 13.04 -6.79 -6.69
N PHE A 108 13.24 -5.72 -5.93
CA PHE A 108 14.53 -5.06 -5.75
C PHE A 108 14.99 -5.06 -4.28
N LYS A 109 16.30 -5.01 -4.07
CA LYS A 109 16.95 -4.97 -2.76
C LYS A 109 17.68 -3.65 -2.56
N VAL A 110 17.95 -3.30 -1.30
CA VAL A 110 18.77 -2.13 -0.96
C VAL A 110 20.11 -2.22 -1.68
N GLY A 111 20.47 -1.15 -2.40
CA GLY A 111 21.64 -1.06 -3.25
C GLY A 111 21.39 -1.37 -4.73
N ASP A 112 20.24 -1.91 -5.09
CA ASP A 112 19.92 -2.17 -6.50
C ASP A 112 19.70 -0.86 -7.27
N LYS A 113 20.19 -0.86 -8.51
CA LYS A 113 20.01 0.23 -9.46
C LYS A 113 18.64 0.11 -10.13
N VAL A 114 17.87 1.18 -10.09
CA VAL A 114 16.52 1.22 -10.65
C VAL A 114 16.25 2.52 -11.39
N LEU A 115 15.21 2.51 -12.20
CA LEU A 115 14.57 3.69 -12.75
C LEU A 115 13.27 3.93 -11.97
N ALA A 116 13.16 5.10 -11.37
CA ALA A 116 11.96 5.54 -10.66
C ALA A 116 11.12 6.46 -11.55
N SER A 117 9.79 6.30 -11.51
CA SER A 117 8.90 7.20 -12.24
C SER A 117 8.72 8.51 -11.47
N GLY A 118 9.19 9.62 -12.05
CA GLY A 118 8.93 10.98 -11.57
C GLY A 118 8.05 11.78 -12.53
N ASP A 119 7.70 13.01 -12.14
CA ASP A 119 6.81 13.89 -12.92
C ASP A 119 7.36 14.24 -14.32
N GLU A 120 8.68 14.36 -14.43
CA GLU A 120 9.38 14.69 -15.68
C GLU A 120 9.87 13.43 -16.44
N GLY A 121 9.53 12.24 -15.95
CA GLY A 121 9.89 10.97 -16.57
C GLY A 121 10.70 10.04 -15.66
N TRP A 122 11.46 9.12 -16.26
CA TRP A 122 12.22 8.11 -15.53
C TRP A 122 13.53 8.69 -15.01
N VAL A 123 13.73 8.63 -13.69
CA VAL A 123 14.93 9.12 -13.02
C VAL A 123 15.77 7.94 -12.53
N PRO A 124 17.07 7.86 -12.86
CA PRO A 124 17.96 6.85 -12.31
C PRO A 124 18.15 7.01 -10.80
N GLY A 125 18.08 5.89 -10.10
CA GLY A 125 18.19 5.84 -8.65
C GLY A 125 18.80 4.56 -8.13
N THR A 126 18.98 4.52 -6.81
CA THR A 126 19.38 3.33 -6.07
C THR A 126 18.40 3.09 -4.94
N ILE A 127 17.96 1.85 -4.73
CA ILE A 127 17.12 1.51 -3.58
C ILE A 127 17.88 1.82 -2.29
N SER A 128 17.34 2.75 -1.50
CA SER A 128 17.93 3.19 -0.22
C SER A 128 17.36 2.38 0.95
N SER A 129 16.05 2.13 0.96
CA SER A 129 15.37 1.32 1.97
C SER A 129 14.18 0.60 1.36
N CYS A 130 13.79 -0.50 1.98
CA CYS A 130 12.60 -1.29 1.66
C CYS A 130 11.64 -1.24 2.84
N TRP A 131 10.34 -1.12 2.56
CA TRP A 131 9.30 -1.05 3.60
C TRP A 131 9.53 0.06 4.62
N ASP A 132 9.97 1.23 4.16
CA ASP A 132 10.15 2.40 5.00
C ASP A 132 8.86 3.21 5.06
N ASP A 133 8.34 3.43 6.28
CA ASP A 133 7.01 4.02 6.53
C ASP A 133 5.85 3.39 5.73
N GLY A 134 5.95 2.08 5.44
CA GLY A 134 4.94 1.34 4.68
C GLY A 134 5.09 1.42 3.16
N MET A 135 6.12 2.10 2.65
CA MET A 135 6.42 2.18 1.21
C MET A 135 7.31 1.00 0.79
N PRO A 136 6.98 0.26 -0.29
CA PRO A 136 7.83 -0.79 -0.83
C PRO A 136 9.30 -0.37 -1.02
N TYR A 137 9.54 0.81 -1.60
CA TYR A 137 10.89 1.34 -1.78
C TYR A 137 11.00 2.82 -1.48
N THR A 138 12.11 3.21 -0.87
CA THR A 138 12.64 4.57 -0.92
C THR A 138 13.86 4.57 -1.84
N ILE A 139 13.82 5.40 -2.87
CA ILE A 139 14.82 5.43 -3.95
C ILE A 139 15.64 6.70 -3.83
N LYS A 140 16.95 6.55 -3.63
CA LYS A 140 17.89 7.67 -3.64
C LYS A 140 18.21 8.03 -5.09
N VAL A 141 17.88 9.25 -5.50
CA VAL A 141 18.16 9.80 -6.82
C VAL A 141 19.14 10.96 -6.74
N ALA A 142 19.92 11.17 -7.80
CA ALA A 142 20.81 12.31 -7.89
C ALA A 142 20.03 13.53 -8.41
N GLY A 143 19.90 14.57 -7.59
CA GLY A 143 19.37 15.87 -8.00
C GLY A 143 20.49 16.89 -8.27
N PRO A 144 20.18 18.03 -8.92
CA PRO A 144 21.12 19.14 -9.11
C PRO A 144 21.42 19.82 -7.77
N GLY A 145 22.33 19.24 -6.99
CA GLY A 145 22.90 19.85 -5.78
C GLY A 145 22.98 18.91 -4.58
N GLU A 146 21.98 18.04 -4.37
CA GLU A 146 21.95 17.06 -3.27
C GLU A 146 21.25 15.76 -3.69
N SER A 147 21.42 14.70 -2.90
CA SER A 147 20.67 13.45 -3.10
C SER A 147 19.23 13.64 -2.65
N GLU A 148 18.28 13.42 -3.55
CA GLU A 148 16.86 13.42 -3.24
C GLU A 148 16.35 11.99 -3.00
N PHE A 149 15.28 11.86 -2.23
CA PHE A 149 14.63 10.58 -1.98
C PHE A 149 13.23 10.57 -2.59
N MET A 150 12.97 9.60 -3.45
CA MET A 150 11.64 9.34 -4.02
C MET A 150 11.01 8.14 -3.34
N MET A 151 9.75 8.28 -2.93
CA MET A 151 8.97 7.17 -2.37
C MET A 151 8.27 6.43 -3.50
N CYS A 152 8.42 5.11 -3.54
CA CYS A 152 7.78 4.24 -4.51
C CYS A 152 6.67 3.44 -3.82
N PRO A 153 5.39 3.81 -4.03
CA PRO A 153 4.27 3.22 -3.31
C PRO A 153 3.91 1.80 -3.77
N PHE A 154 4.38 1.36 -4.94
CA PHE A 154 4.07 0.03 -5.47
C PHE A 154 5.30 -0.65 -6.06
N ASP A 155 5.40 -1.95 -5.82
CA ASP A 155 6.40 -2.79 -6.48
C ASP A 155 5.94 -3.26 -7.87
N VAL A 156 5.73 -2.31 -8.78
CA VAL A 156 5.35 -2.58 -10.18
C VAL A 156 6.15 -1.73 -11.16
N ASP A 157 6.27 -2.20 -12.41
CA ASP A 157 7.11 -1.56 -13.44
C ASP A 157 6.67 -0.14 -13.81
N GLU A 158 5.43 0.23 -13.52
CA GLU A 158 4.90 1.59 -13.71
C GLU A 158 5.51 2.60 -12.73
N PHE A 159 5.98 2.16 -11.56
CA PHE A 159 6.57 3.03 -10.54
C PHE A 159 8.08 2.84 -10.42
N CYS A 160 8.56 1.60 -10.54
CA CYS A 160 9.97 1.26 -10.40
C CYS A 160 10.33 0.04 -11.26
N LYS A 161 11.39 0.16 -12.07
CA LYS A 161 11.86 -0.91 -12.94
C LYS A 161 13.39 -0.99 -12.99
N ALA A 162 13.91 -2.16 -13.37
CA ALA A 162 15.33 -2.30 -13.68
C ALA A 162 15.69 -1.50 -14.95
N PRO A 163 16.88 -0.87 -15.01
CA PRO A 163 17.37 -0.27 -16.24
C PRO A 163 17.59 -1.37 -17.31
N ALA A 164 17.18 -1.12 -18.55
CA ALA A 164 17.38 -2.06 -19.65
C ALA A 164 18.85 -2.14 -20.09
N SER A 165 19.64 -1.10 -19.82
CA SER A 165 21.07 -1.02 -20.08
C SER A 165 21.76 -0.02 -19.15
N ASP A 166 23.10 -0.08 -19.05
CA ASP A 166 23.88 0.90 -18.28
C ASP A 166 23.69 2.37 -18.75
N LYS A 167 23.28 2.58 -20.01
CA LYS A 167 23.03 3.92 -20.57
C LYS A 167 21.76 4.54 -20.01
N ASP A 168 20.75 3.71 -19.75
CA ASP A 168 19.48 4.16 -19.18
C ASP A 168 19.63 4.55 -17.70
N TRP A 169 20.74 4.16 -17.06
CA TRP A 169 21.05 4.46 -15.66
C TRP A 169 21.85 5.75 -15.48
N VAL A 170 22.30 6.41 -16.55
CA VAL A 170 23.07 7.65 -16.44
C VAL A 170 22.12 8.81 -16.27
N PHE A 171 22.26 9.58 -15.18
CA PHE A 171 21.59 10.87 -15.05
C PHE A 171 22.09 11.81 -16.15
N THR A 172 21.21 12.13 -17.08
CA THR A 172 21.44 13.22 -18.04
C THR A 172 20.78 14.48 -17.47
N PRO A 173 21.55 15.43 -16.92
CA PRO A 173 20.98 16.71 -16.47
C PRO A 173 20.22 17.37 -17.63
N HIS A 174 19.11 18.03 -17.31
CA HIS A 174 18.38 18.77 -18.32
C HIS A 174 19.30 19.88 -18.85
N PRO A 175 19.30 20.19 -20.17
CA PRO A 175 20.16 21.23 -20.73
C PRO A 175 19.97 22.64 -20.15
N PHE A 176 19.02 22.84 -19.22
CA PHE A 176 18.77 24.09 -18.51
C PHE A 176 19.18 24.07 -17.03
N ASP A 177 19.74 22.96 -16.52
CA ASP A 177 20.20 22.83 -15.13
C ASP A 177 21.63 23.40 -14.89
N ALA A 178 22.07 24.35 -15.72
CA ALA A 178 23.42 24.94 -15.71
C ALA A 178 23.44 26.42 -15.29
#